data_AF-A0A3E4P8N0-F1
#
_entry.id   AF-A0A3E4P8N0-F1
#
_cell.length_a   1.000
_cell.length_b   1.000
_cell.length_c   1.000
_cell.angle_alpha   90.00
_cell.angle_beta   90.00
_cell.angle_gamma   90.00
#
_symmetry.space_group_name_H-M   'P 1'
#
loop_
_entity.id
_entity.type
_entity.pdbx_description
1 polymer ?
#
loop_
_entity_poly.entity_id
_entity_poly.type
_entity_poly.pdbx_seq_one_letter_code
_entity_poly.pdbx_strand_id
1 'polypeptide(L)'
;MVYNDLRSKLNEYNWDDGFEIPKQILAAPSCDLALALEIFYLSDGYAFLDDSTKITDLKEWGKFITVLYDDILNNKFPKTSTTFKIPLSQVQKYKLQKKGISKIFLTDL
;
A
#
# COMPACT_ATOMS: atom_id res chain seq x y z
N MET A 1 13.84 -14.81 2.84
CA MET A 1 12.54 -14.65 3.54
C MET A 1 11.47 -15.31 2.72
N VAL A 2 10.77 -16.27 3.30
CA VAL A 2 9.61 -16.91 2.66
C VAL A 2 8.44 -15.93 2.74
N TYR A 3 7.56 -15.93 1.74
CA TYR A 3 6.41 -15.03 1.64
C TYR A 3 5.57 -15.00 2.94
N ASN A 4 5.36 -16.15 3.57
CA ASN A 4 4.63 -16.27 4.83
C ASN A 4 5.33 -15.53 5.99
N ASP A 5 6.66 -15.51 6.03
CA ASP A 5 7.42 -14.81 7.07
C ASP A 5 7.20 -13.30 6.98
N LEU A 6 7.14 -12.76 5.76
CA LEU A 6 6.87 -11.33 5.53
C LEU A 6 5.48 -10.94 6.02
N ARG A 7 4.49 -11.80 5.75
CA ARG A 7 3.11 -11.55 6.12
C ARG A 7 2.88 -11.68 7.64
N SER A 8 3.51 -12.65 8.30
CA SER A 8 3.49 -12.74 9.76
C SER A 8 4.13 -11.51 10.41
N LYS A 9 5.29 -11.07 9.89
CA LYS A 9 5.93 -9.83 10.35
C LYS A 9 5.03 -8.62 10.20
N LEU A 10 4.33 -8.49 9.08
CA LEU A 10 3.40 -7.39 8.86
C LEU A 10 2.24 -7.38 9.87
N ASN A 11 1.71 -8.57 10.20
CA ASN A 11 0.57 -8.72 11.11
C ASN A 11 0.95 -8.53 12.58
N GLU A 12 2.17 -8.88 12.97
CA GLU A 12 2.67 -8.72 14.34
C GLU A 12 3.25 -7.33 14.60
N TYR A 13 3.54 -6.57 13.53
CA TYR A 13 4.16 -5.26 13.62
C TYR A 13 3.23 -4.20 14.23
N ASN A 14 3.77 -3.44 15.19
CA ASN A 14 3.11 -2.26 15.70
C ASN A 14 3.35 -1.07 14.76
N TRP A 15 2.28 -0.59 14.13
CA TRP A 15 2.34 0.54 13.18
C TRP A 15 2.73 1.87 13.82
N ASP A 16 2.64 1.98 15.16
CA ASP A 16 3.12 3.15 15.91
C ASP A 16 4.66 3.23 15.97
N ASP A 17 5.38 2.13 15.67
CA ASP A 17 6.85 2.08 15.67
C ASP A 17 7.45 2.71 14.39
N GLY A 18 6.61 3.23 13.48
CA GLY A 18 7.02 3.94 12.26
C GLY A 18 6.95 3.09 11.00
N PHE A 19 7.89 3.30 10.06
CA PHE A 19 7.85 2.69 8.72
C PHE A 19 9.07 1.83 8.37
N GLU A 20 9.95 1.53 9.31
CA GLU A 20 11.16 0.75 9.02
C GLU A 20 10.84 -0.69 8.61
N ILE A 21 9.95 -1.37 9.34
CA ILE A 21 9.54 -2.75 9.03
C ILE A 21 8.77 -2.82 7.71
N PRO A 22 7.76 -1.98 7.43
CA PRO A 22 7.13 -1.90 6.10
C PRO A 22 8.13 -1.70 4.97
N LYS A 23 9.12 -0.81 5.12
CA LYS A 23 10.17 -0.59 4.11
C LYS A 23 11.02 -1.84 3.88
N GLN A 24 11.39 -2.57 4.94
CA GLN A 24 12.14 -3.82 4.82
C GLN A 24 11.33 -4.90 4.08
N ILE A 25 10.02 -4.99 4.36
CA ILE A 25 9.14 -5.93 3.67
C ILE A 25 9.04 -5.56 2.18
N LEU A 26 8.84 -4.29 1.84
CA LEU A 26 8.77 -3.82 0.45
C LEU A 26 10.09 -4.01 -0.31
N ALA A 27 11.23 -3.96 0.37
CA ALA A 27 12.54 -4.22 -0.23
C ALA A 27 12.83 -5.72 -0.41
N ALA A 28 12.02 -6.62 0.16
CA ALA A 28 12.24 -8.05 0.06
C ALA A 28 11.91 -8.56 -1.36
N PRO A 29 12.75 -9.42 -1.97
CA PRO A 29 12.49 -9.98 -3.31
C PRO A 29 11.20 -10.82 -3.41
N SER A 30 10.71 -11.31 -2.27
CA SER A 30 9.47 -12.07 -2.16
C SER A 30 8.24 -11.20 -1.92
N CYS A 31 8.37 -9.88 -1.86
CA CYS A 31 7.24 -8.96 -1.80
C CYS A 31 6.56 -8.90 -3.16
N ASP A 32 5.27 -9.24 -3.19
CA ASP A 32 4.44 -9.17 -4.37
C ASP A 32 3.53 -7.94 -4.34
N LEU A 33 2.81 -7.71 -5.45
CA LEU A 33 1.90 -6.58 -5.56
C LEU A 33 0.80 -6.61 -4.48
N ALA A 34 0.32 -7.79 -4.09
CA ALA A 34 -0.71 -7.94 -3.07
C ALA A 34 -0.23 -7.43 -1.71
N LEU A 35 0.97 -7.83 -1.28
CA LEU A 35 1.56 -7.38 -0.02
C LEU A 35 1.91 -5.88 -0.06
N ALA A 36 2.39 -5.38 -1.20
CA ALA A 36 2.64 -3.96 -1.38
C ALA A 36 1.35 -3.11 -1.27
N LEU A 37 0.24 -3.58 -1.85
CA LEU A 37 -1.07 -2.95 -1.69
C LEU A 37 -1.59 -3.05 -0.25
N GLU A 38 -1.38 -4.18 0.42
CA GLU A 38 -1.74 -4.36 1.84
C GLU A 38 -1.02 -3.33 2.71
N ILE A 39 0.30 -3.19 2.57
CA ILE A 39 1.10 -2.17 3.25
C ILE A 39 0.62 -0.76 2.92
N PHE A 40 0.33 -0.48 1.65
CA PHE A 40 -0.15 0.83 1.21
C PHE A 40 -1.44 1.21 1.93
N TYR A 41 -2.41 0.28 2.02
CA TYR A 41 -3.68 0.55 2.68
C TYR A 41 -3.59 0.58 4.21
N LEU A 42 -2.74 -0.25 4.83
CA LEU A 42 -2.47 -0.19 6.27
C LEU A 42 -1.78 1.12 6.67
N SER A 43 -1.03 1.73 5.75
CA SER A 43 -0.38 3.02 5.94
C SER A 43 -1.28 4.21 5.56
N ASP A 44 -2.60 4.09 5.68
CA ASP A 44 -3.56 5.15 5.32
C ASP A 44 -3.51 5.60 3.84
N GLY A 45 -3.20 4.69 2.91
CA GLY A 45 -3.12 4.99 1.48
C GLY A 45 -4.40 5.53 0.85
N TYR A 46 -5.57 5.24 1.41
CA TYR A 46 -6.81 5.92 0.97
C TYR A 46 -6.73 7.43 1.16
N ALA A 47 -6.19 7.90 2.28
CA ALA A 47 -6.11 9.33 2.58
C ALA A 47 -5.13 10.06 1.65
N PHE A 48 -4.11 9.36 1.16
CA PHE A 48 -3.23 9.81 0.09
C PHE A 48 -3.97 9.90 -1.25
N LEU A 49 -4.71 8.86 -1.66
CA LEU A 49 -5.48 8.84 -2.91
C LEU A 49 -6.63 9.85 -2.91
N ASP A 50 -7.24 10.08 -1.76
CA ASP A 50 -8.38 10.99 -1.61
C ASP A 50 -7.96 12.46 -1.40
N ASP A 51 -6.66 12.75 -1.35
CA ASP A 51 -6.15 14.12 -1.13
C ASP A 51 -6.75 14.76 0.15
N SER A 52 -7.18 13.91 1.10
CA SER A 52 -7.88 14.31 2.32
C SER A 52 -6.94 14.57 3.48
N THR A 53 -5.66 14.21 3.30
CA THR A 53 -4.59 14.52 4.23
C THR A 53 -3.90 15.78 3.77
N LYS A 54 -3.84 16.77 4.64
CA LYS A 54 -2.83 17.82 4.53
C LYS A 54 -1.48 17.12 4.75
N ILE A 55 -0.88 16.61 3.66
CA ILE A 55 0.45 15.94 3.61
C ILE A 55 1.53 16.77 4.34
N THR A 56 1.26 18.06 4.56
CA THR A 56 2.10 19.04 5.25
C THR A 56 2.52 18.66 6.66
N ASP A 57 1.69 17.93 7.42
CA ASP A 57 1.94 17.73 8.86
C ASP A 57 2.77 16.46 9.14
N LEU A 58 2.74 15.47 8.25
CA LEU A 58 3.42 14.18 8.41
C LEU A 58 4.44 13.94 7.28
N LYS A 59 5.57 14.66 7.36
CA LYS A 59 6.64 14.62 6.34
C LYS A 59 7.18 13.20 6.07
N GLU A 60 7.24 12.34 7.09
CA GLU A 60 7.76 10.97 6.92
C GLU A 60 6.75 10.04 6.26
N TRP A 61 5.50 10.10 6.69
CA TRP A 61 4.39 9.37 6.07
C TRP A 61 4.23 9.76 4.60
N GLY A 62 4.19 11.06 4.31
CA GLY A 62 4.05 11.58 2.95
C GLY A 62 5.16 11.07 2.02
N LYS A 63 6.42 11.08 2.49
CA LYS A 63 7.55 10.52 1.72
C LYS A 63 7.40 9.01 1.51
N PHE A 64 7.07 8.27 2.56
CA PHE A 64 6.91 6.82 2.50
C PHE A 64 5.82 6.42 1.51
N ILE A 65 4.63 7.02 1.62
CA ILE A 65 3.48 6.64 0.81
C ILE A 65 3.62 7.07 -0.64
N THR A 66 4.28 8.21 -0.91
CA THR A 66 4.56 8.66 -2.28
C THR A 66 5.51 7.69 -2.98
N VAL A 67 6.60 7.28 -2.32
CA VAL A 67 7.55 6.31 -2.88
C VAL A 67 6.87 4.97 -3.15
N LEU A 68 6.05 4.49 -2.20
CA LEU A 68 5.30 3.24 -2.38
C LEU A 68 4.30 3.32 -3.53
N TYR A 69 3.58 4.43 -3.64
CA TYR A 69 2.65 4.68 -4.74
C TYR A 69 3.36 4.62 -6.10
N ASP A 70 4.49 5.30 -6.23
CA ASP A 70 5.28 5.30 -7.46
C ASP A 70 5.84 3.91 -7.77
N ASP A 71 6.35 3.18 -6.77
CA ASP A 71 6.87 1.83 -6.95
C ASP A 71 5.77 0.85 -7.46
N ILE A 72 4.54 0.98 -6.93
CA ILE A 72 3.38 0.20 -7.37
C ILE A 72 3.01 0.55 -8.82
N LEU A 73 2.96 1.85 -9.16
CA LEU A 73 2.65 2.29 -10.53
C LEU A 73 3.71 1.85 -11.56
N ASN A 74 4.98 1.84 -11.16
CA ASN A 74 6.09 1.40 -12.00
C ASN A 74 6.18 -0.13 -12.13
N ASN A 75 5.21 -0.89 -11.60
CA ASN A 75 5.19 -2.36 -11.62
C ASN A 75 6.46 -2.98 -11.02
N LYS A 76 7.04 -2.36 -9.98
CA LYS A 76 8.23 -2.87 -9.30
C LYS A 76 7.97 -4.20 -8.59
N PHE A 77 6.72 -4.43 -8.18
CA PHE A 77 6.29 -5.65 -7.51
C PHE A 77 5.70 -6.65 -8.51
N PRO A 78 6.14 -7.92 -8.51
CA PRO A 78 5.59 -8.94 -9.38
C PRO A 78 4.11 -9.20 -9.05
N LYS A 79 3.29 -9.37 -10.08
CA LYS A 79 1.92 -9.87 -9.95
C LYS A 79 1.98 -11.40 -9.81
N THR A 80 1.62 -11.88 -8.63
CA THR A 80 1.53 -13.30 -8.28
C THR A 80 0.06 -13.74 -8.26
N SER A 81 -0.20 -15.02 -7.97
CA SER A 81 -1.55 -15.55 -7.74
C SER A 81 -2.08 -15.24 -6.33
N THR A 82 -1.44 -14.34 -5.59
CA THR A 82 -1.87 -13.94 -4.26
C THR A 82 -3.12 -13.08 -4.37
N THR A 83 -4.16 -13.47 -3.63
CA THR A 83 -5.39 -12.70 -3.57
C THR A 83 -5.28 -11.56 -2.56
N PHE A 84 -5.75 -10.38 -2.93
CA PHE A 84 -5.85 -9.23 -2.04
C PHE A 84 -7.12 -8.44 -2.32
N LYS A 85 -7.95 -8.33 -1.30
CA LYS A 85 -9.19 -7.55 -1.37
C LYS A 85 -8.92 -6.12 -0.96
N ILE A 86 -9.20 -5.19 -1.85
CA ILE A 86 -9.03 -3.76 -1.58
C ILE A 86 -10.00 -3.35 -0.45
N PRO A 87 -9.52 -2.77 0.66
CA PRO A 87 -10.35 -2.39 1.81
C PRO A 87 -11.12 -1.07 1.56
N LEU A 88 -11.68 -0.90 0.36
CA LEU A 88 -12.44 0.28 -0.02
C LEU A 88 -13.92 -0.06 -0.28
N SER A 89 -14.80 0.80 0.23
CA SER A 89 -16.23 0.75 -0.09
C SER A 89 -16.52 1.11 -1.56
N GLN A 90 -17.71 0.75 -2.04
CA GLN A 90 -18.15 1.11 -3.41
C GLN A 90 -18.13 2.64 -3.63
N VAL A 91 -18.52 3.43 -2.62
CA VAL A 91 -18.52 4.90 -2.68
C VAL A 91 -17.10 5.45 -2.81
N GLN A 92 -16.15 4.93 -2.02
CA GLN A 92 -14.73 5.31 -2.11
C GLN A 92 -14.14 4.94 -3.47
N LYS A 93 -14.38 3.71 -3.94
CA LYS A 93 -13.92 3.28 -5.28
C LYS A 93 -14.46 4.21 -6.36
N TYR A 94 -15.75 4.56 -6.33
CA TYR A 94 -16.36 5.49 -7.29
C TYR A 94 -15.75 6.90 -7.24
N LYS A 95 -15.50 7.44 -6.03
CA LYS A 95 -14.86 8.75 -5.85
C LYS A 95 -13.45 8.78 -6.45
N LEU A 96 -12.65 7.76 -6.18
CA LEU A 96 -11.28 7.65 -6.70
C LEU A 96 -11.25 7.41 -8.22
N GLN A 97 -12.20 6.64 -8.78
CA GLN A 97 -12.35 6.49 -10.23
C GLN A 97 -12.61 7.83 -10.92
N LYS A 98 -13.49 8.68 -10.35
CA LYS A 98 -13.75 10.03 -10.89
C LYS A 98 -12.53 10.94 -10.86
N LYS A 99 -11.64 10.74 -9.88
CA LYS A 99 -10.36 11.46 -9.78
C LYS A 99 -9.29 10.95 -10.76
N GLY A 100 -9.56 9.86 -11.48
CA GLY A 100 -8.59 9.27 -12.41
C GLY A 100 -7.53 8.40 -11.74
N ILE A 101 -7.78 7.93 -10.50
CA ILE A 101 -6.86 7.00 -9.83
C ILE A 101 -6.76 5.68 -10.60
N SER A 102 -5.54 5.15 -10.71
CA SER A 102 -5.27 3.91 -11.42
C SER A 102 -6.07 2.74 -10.85
N LYS A 103 -6.59 1.88 -11.74
CA LYS A 103 -7.38 0.69 -11.37
C LYS A 103 -6.60 -0.28 -10.49
N ILE A 104 -5.27 -0.26 -10.53
CA ILE A 104 -4.42 -1.13 -9.68
C ILE A 104 -4.71 -0.96 -8.19
N PHE A 105 -5.16 0.22 -7.76
CA PHE A 105 -5.56 0.48 -6.38
C PHE A 105 -7.02 0.13 -6.10
N LEU A 106 -7.85 -0.07 -7.12
CA LEU A 106 -9.31 -0.17 -6.98
C LEU A 106 -9.85 -1.58 -7.27
N THR A 107 -9.04 -2.39 -7.93
CA THR A 107 -9.35 -3.76 -8.34
C THR A 107 -8.73 -4.76 -7.37
N ASP A 108 -9.54 -5.70 -6.92
CA ASP A 108 -9.09 -6.80 -6.07
C ASP A 108 -8.19 -7.74 -6.90
N LEU A 109 -7.14 -8.27 -6.28
CA LEU A 109 -6.23 -9.26 -6.86
C LEU A 109 -6.68 -10.68 -6.55
#